data_AF-A0A117SPF7-F1
#
_entry.id   AF-A0A117SPF7-F1
#
_cell.length_a   1.000
_cell.length_b   1.000
_cell.length_c   1.000
_cell.angle_alpha   90.00
_cell.angle_beta   90.00
_cell.angle_gamma   90.00
#
_symmetry.space_group_name_H-M   'P 1'
#
loop_
_entity.id
_entity.type
_entity.pdbx_description
1 polymer ?
#
loop_
_entity_poly.entity_id
_entity_poly.type
_entity_poly.pdbx_seq_one_letter_code
_entity_poly.pdbx_strand_id
1 'polypeptide(L)'
;MNLGNIGVSIMHQSECLAKGGFKINGPPEMGKGPMHNEEDQEPSNETSLPQPTQVGRIETCTELIRQATKCLENNDKDCVTRLIEELVKANCHNGNAVGKELADEVKDVVHELWLISDSGEVCRLLMLLRNLGISKNWIREALGLNSKDLNKRLAKCGIDWESKATRNDIVKVIEGLLREKFGWSETKMCEELFKFIGIDVEAFRRYGIEPCIWLEGLEELSDLKKPYWFGLRASDLTVREFDDRTELEIDTTGSVDAVFFPTLLNTVKTPSLIVKREREAPAAKYVRKAITLEYYVDLGLNEWPWPINLNADELEKILNGFSDEELSMFLAGEIDGDGSVQYKGTVYVWITACKNCPKRINLDVLRMIIAKRFSIIGGFYQLETADALVFSGENAIRLLRRIAKYVHHPIRRLRIELILALYDGRISREAFEELYKTTEYKLGGPDIKHNNALAVAARAA
;
A
#
# COMPACT_ATOMS: atom_id res chain seq x y z
N MET A 1 40.87 -2.35 4.26
CA MET A 1 40.91 -1.59 5.53
C MET A 1 39.96 -0.41 5.41
N ASN A 2 38.93 -0.38 6.26
CA ASN A 2 38.26 0.77 6.90
C ASN A 2 39.01 2.12 6.80
N LEU A 3 38.44 3.33 6.74
CA LEU A 3 37.12 3.98 6.89
C LEU A 3 37.29 5.35 6.15
N GLY A 4 36.32 5.99 5.52
CA GLY A 4 35.13 6.62 6.10
C GLY A 4 35.03 8.08 5.59
N ASN A 5 33.86 8.45 5.06
CA ASN A 5 33.33 9.82 4.98
C ASN A 5 31.91 9.73 4.40
N ILE A 6 30.87 9.78 5.23
CA ILE A 6 30.04 10.98 5.50
C ILE A 6 29.39 11.50 4.22
N GLY A 7 28.17 11.03 3.95
CA GLY A 7 27.20 11.63 3.04
C GLY A 7 25.93 11.97 3.83
N VAL A 8 25.85 13.22 4.30
CA VAL A 8 24.69 13.80 4.96
C VAL A 8 23.60 14.02 3.91
N SER A 9 22.46 13.33 4.02
CA SER A 9 21.26 13.70 3.27
C SER A 9 20.66 14.97 3.88
N ILE A 10 20.91 16.10 3.21
CA ILE A 10 20.29 17.38 3.47
C ILE A 10 18.83 17.28 2.99
N MET A 11 17.88 17.25 3.93
CA MET A 11 16.48 17.57 3.65
C MET A 11 16.41 19.03 3.22
N HIS A 12 16.15 19.29 1.94
CA HIS A 12 15.65 20.58 1.50
C HIS A 12 14.16 20.69 1.85
N GLN A 13 13.86 21.44 2.91
CA GLN A 13 12.55 22.07 3.07
C GLN A 13 12.32 23.00 1.89
N SER A 14 11.38 22.66 1.02
CA SER A 14 10.85 23.61 0.04
C SER A 14 9.83 24.49 0.76
N GLU A 15 10.23 25.72 1.06
CA GLU A 15 9.32 26.79 1.41
C GLU A 15 8.30 26.99 0.27
N CYS A 16 7.02 26.76 0.56
CA CYS A 16 5.93 27.30 -0.25
C CYS A 16 5.11 28.23 0.64
N LEU A 17 5.59 29.47 0.77
CA LEU A 17 4.79 30.61 1.18
C LEU A 17 3.78 30.92 0.07
N ALA A 18 2.50 30.66 0.32
CA ALA A 18 1.41 31.31 -0.39
C ALA A 18 0.43 31.88 0.64
N LYS A 19 0.57 33.20 0.89
CA LYS A 19 -0.45 34.02 1.54
C LYS A 19 -1.69 34.04 0.65
N GLY A 20 -2.78 33.44 1.10
CA GLY A 20 -4.07 33.49 0.43
C GLY A 20 -5.17 32.99 1.36
N GLY A 21 -5.76 33.89 2.13
CA GLY A 21 -6.89 33.59 2.99
C GLY A 21 -8.11 33.18 2.17
N PHE A 22 -8.65 31.99 2.43
CA PHE A 22 -9.97 31.60 1.96
C PHE A 22 -10.99 31.84 3.09
N LYS A 23 -11.77 32.90 2.92
CA LYS A 23 -13.04 33.12 3.63
C LYS A 23 -14.04 32.08 3.11
N ILE A 24 -14.63 31.30 4.02
CA ILE A 24 -15.82 30.49 3.76
C ILE A 24 -17.01 31.32 4.26
N ASN A 25 -17.77 31.91 3.32
CA ASN A 25 -19.07 32.55 3.60
C ASN A 25 -20.18 31.71 2.96
N GLY A 26 -21.18 31.31 3.75
CA GLY A 26 -22.55 31.02 3.28
C GLY A 26 -22.99 29.54 3.32
N PRO A 27 -24.09 29.19 4.01
CA PRO A 27 -24.52 27.81 4.30
C PRO A 27 -25.47 27.24 3.21
N PRO A 28 -25.66 25.91 3.12
CA PRO A 28 -26.84 25.36 2.46
C PRO A 28 -28.00 25.20 3.46
N GLU A 29 -29.10 25.87 3.14
CA GLU A 29 -30.44 25.54 3.60
C GLU A 29 -30.79 24.12 3.18
N MET A 30 -31.20 23.28 4.13
CA MET A 30 -32.26 22.26 4.04
C MET A 30 -32.37 21.64 5.43
N GLY A 31 -33.38 22.11 6.18
CA GLY A 31 -33.60 21.72 7.57
C GLY A 31 -34.09 20.29 7.72
N LYS A 32 -33.49 19.58 8.67
CA LYS A 32 -34.17 18.60 9.53
C LYS A 32 -33.65 18.84 10.95
N GLY A 33 -34.55 19.25 11.83
CA GLY A 33 -34.23 19.55 13.23
C GLY A 33 -33.73 18.31 13.99
N PRO A 34 -33.01 18.51 15.11
CA PRO A 34 -32.53 17.41 15.92
C PRO A 34 -33.69 16.74 16.68
N MET A 35 -33.82 15.43 16.50
CA MET A 35 -34.62 14.58 17.39
C MET A 35 -33.87 14.46 18.71
N HIS A 36 -34.52 14.91 19.79
CA HIS A 36 -34.14 14.58 21.16
C HIS A 36 -34.32 13.08 21.38
N ASN A 37 -33.24 12.38 21.74
CA ASN A 37 -33.33 11.17 22.57
C ASN A 37 -32.76 11.55 23.93
N GLU A 38 -33.67 11.78 24.88
CA GLU A 38 -33.41 11.60 26.31
C GLU A 38 -33.24 10.10 26.58
N GLU A 39 -32.50 9.77 27.63
CA GLU A 39 -32.13 8.41 28.09
C GLU A 39 -30.87 7.82 27.45
N ASP A 40 -29.71 8.29 27.95
CA ASP A 40 -28.56 7.47 28.36
C ASP A 40 -27.51 8.39 29.02
N GLN A 41 -27.93 9.06 30.10
CA GLN A 41 -27.02 9.77 31.02
C GLN A 41 -27.31 9.32 32.45
N GLU A 42 -26.94 8.09 32.78
CA GLU A 42 -26.60 7.75 34.16
C GLU A 42 -25.15 8.17 34.40
N PRO A 43 -24.87 9.14 35.31
CA PRO A 43 -23.51 9.50 35.65
C PRO A 43 -22.89 8.40 36.51
N SER A 44 -21.78 7.83 36.04
CA SER A 44 -20.91 7.00 36.86
C SER A 44 -20.37 7.84 38.03
N ASN A 45 -20.85 7.54 39.24
CA ASN A 45 -20.38 8.15 40.48
C ASN A 45 -19.02 7.57 40.92
N GLU A 46 -18.00 7.69 40.08
CA GLU A 46 -16.61 7.60 40.51
C GLU A 46 -15.94 8.97 40.32
N THR A 47 -15.90 9.71 41.42
CA THR A 47 -15.20 10.99 41.58
C THR A 47 -13.73 10.84 41.19
N SER A 48 -13.42 11.09 39.92
CA SER A 48 -12.06 11.35 39.47
C SER A 48 -11.69 12.76 39.92
N LEU A 49 -10.56 12.90 40.62
CA LEU A 49 -10.02 14.21 41.00
C LEU A 49 -9.89 15.12 39.77
N PRO A 50 -10.17 16.44 39.88
CA PRO A 50 -10.05 17.34 38.75
C PRO A 50 -8.61 17.33 38.23
N GLN A 51 -8.44 17.01 36.94
CA GLN A 51 -7.12 17.13 36.32
C GLN A 51 -6.70 18.61 36.26
N PRO A 52 -5.44 18.94 36.57
CA PRO A 52 -4.97 20.32 36.55
C PRO A 52 -5.15 20.94 35.16
N THR A 53 -5.55 22.21 35.12
CA THR A 53 -5.55 23.04 33.91
C THR A 53 -4.14 23.12 33.32
N GLN A 54 -4.01 23.39 32.02
CA GLN A 54 -2.70 23.46 31.34
C GLN A 54 -1.73 24.41 32.06
N VAL A 55 -2.22 25.55 32.56
CA VAL A 55 -1.43 26.52 33.33
C VAL A 55 -0.96 25.93 34.67
N GLY A 56 -1.85 25.29 35.43
CA GLY A 56 -1.47 24.64 36.70
C GLY A 56 -0.51 23.46 36.50
N ARG A 57 -0.58 22.77 35.36
CA ARG A 57 0.37 21.72 35.00
C ARG A 57 1.76 22.27 34.69
N ILE A 58 1.85 23.40 33.97
CA ILE A 58 3.14 24.06 33.69
C ILE A 58 3.82 24.47 35.01
N GLU A 59 3.09 25.14 35.92
CA GLU A 59 3.63 25.54 37.22
C GLU A 59 4.13 24.34 38.04
N THR A 60 3.36 23.26 38.05
CA THR A 60 3.74 22.00 38.73
C THR A 60 5.01 21.40 38.13
N CYS A 61 5.10 21.34 36.80
CA CYS A 61 6.26 20.80 36.11
C CYS A 61 7.51 21.66 36.32
N THR A 62 7.40 22.99 36.25
CA THR A 62 8.51 23.91 36.51
C THR A 62 9.05 23.74 37.93
N GLU A 63 8.17 23.63 38.93
CA GLU A 63 8.61 23.45 40.32
C GLU A 63 9.28 22.09 40.54
N LEU A 64 8.74 21.01 39.95
CA LEU A 64 9.34 19.67 40.02
C LEU A 64 10.72 19.63 39.32
N ILE A 65 10.87 20.27 38.16
CA ILE A 65 12.16 20.40 37.45
C ILE A 65 13.15 21.12 38.35
N ARG A 66 12.77 22.26 38.94
CA ARG A 66 13.63 23.04 39.83
C ARG A 66 14.10 22.23 41.04
N GLN A 67 13.21 21.42 41.63
CA GLN A 67 13.58 20.51 42.72
C GLN A 67 14.54 19.42 42.24
N ALA A 68 14.32 18.87 41.04
CA ALA A 68 15.18 17.84 40.47
C ALA A 68 16.59 18.39 40.19
N THR A 69 16.70 19.59 39.61
CA THR A 69 17.97 20.28 39.39
C THR A 69 18.73 20.51 40.70
N LYS A 70 18.05 20.91 41.77
CA LYS A 70 18.69 21.05 43.09
C LYS A 70 19.20 19.72 43.63
N CYS A 71 18.48 18.63 43.41
CA CYS A 71 18.96 17.32 43.83
C CYS A 71 20.16 16.84 42.98
N LEU A 72 20.20 17.20 41.70
CA LEU A 72 21.37 16.98 40.83
C LEU A 72 22.60 17.76 41.32
N GLU A 73 22.45 19.04 41.67
CA GLU A 73 23.51 19.88 42.23
C GLU A 73 24.09 19.31 43.53
N ASN A 74 23.24 18.66 44.35
CA ASN A 74 23.64 18.01 45.59
C ASN A 74 24.09 16.55 45.41
N ASN A 75 24.15 16.05 44.17
CA ASN A 75 24.48 14.65 43.83
C ASN A 75 23.57 13.61 44.53
N ASP A 76 22.33 13.99 44.85
CA ASP A 76 21.32 13.13 45.48
C ASP A 76 20.51 12.38 44.41
N LYS A 77 21.08 11.29 43.91
CA LYS A 77 20.53 10.50 42.80
C LYS A 77 19.18 9.84 43.10
N ASP A 78 18.96 9.44 44.36
CA ASP A 78 17.68 8.86 44.77
C ASP A 78 16.58 9.95 44.78
N CYS A 79 16.89 11.17 45.24
CA CYS A 79 15.98 12.30 45.12
C CYS A 79 15.60 12.59 43.66
N VAL A 80 16.59 12.66 42.75
CA VAL A 80 16.33 12.96 41.33
C VAL A 80 15.49 11.85 40.68
N THR A 81 15.79 10.58 40.97
CA THR A 81 15.02 9.44 40.44
C THR A 81 13.55 9.51 40.84
N ARG A 82 13.28 9.85 42.10
CA ARG A 82 11.89 10.05 42.60
C ARG A 82 11.20 11.22 41.89
N LEU A 83 11.89 12.34 41.70
CA LEU A 83 11.31 13.51 41.04
C LEU A 83 11.08 13.28 39.54
N ILE A 84 11.93 12.48 38.88
CA ILE A 84 11.68 12.02 37.49
C ILE A 84 10.40 11.19 37.42
N GLU A 85 10.17 10.29 38.38
CA GLU A 85 8.92 9.53 38.43
C GLU A 85 7.69 10.45 38.55
N GLU A 86 7.78 11.48 39.40
CA GLU A 86 6.72 12.48 39.57
C GLU A 86 6.51 13.33 38.32
N LEU A 87 7.58 13.80 37.68
CA LEU A 87 7.54 14.53 36.41
C LEU A 87 6.87 13.72 35.29
N VAL A 88 7.18 12.42 35.21
CA VAL A 88 6.57 11.54 34.22
C VAL A 88 5.09 11.31 34.52
N LYS A 89 4.72 11.03 35.77
CA LYS A 89 3.31 10.86 36.20
C LYS A 89 2.48 12.14 35.99
N ALA A 90 3.08 13.31 36.15
CA ALA A 90 2.47 14.61 35.87
C ALA A 90 2.40 14.96 34.36
N ASN A 91 2.91 14.07 33.49
CA ASN A 91 2.94 14.24 32.02
C ASN A 91 3.80 15.43 31.56
N CYS A 92 4.82 15.82 32.34
CA CYS A 92 5.73 16.93 32.03
C CYS A 92 6.66 16.63 30.84
N HIS A 93 6.87 15.36 30.52
CA HIS A 93 7.70 14.90 29.41
C HIS A 93 7.02 15.05 28.02
N ASN A 94 5.73 15.43 27.99
CA ASN A 94 4.93 15.51 26.78
C ASN A 94 4.78 16.97 26.29
N GLY A 95 5.48 17.31 25.21
CA GLY A 95 5.46 18.66 24.64
C GLY A 95 4.08 19.17 24.22
N ASN A 96 3.12 18.29 23.91
CA ASN A 96 1.74 18.70 23.61
C ASN A 96 0.98 19.12 24.88
N ALA A 97 1.38 18.61 26.05
CA ALA A 97 0.71 18.88 27.31
C ALA A 97 1.25 20.14 28.01
N VAL A 98 2.55 20.41 27.89
CA VAL A 98 3.24 21.49 28.66
C VAL A 98 4.10 22.43 27.82
N GLY A 99 4.17 22.23 26.49
CA GLY A 99 5.06 22.98 25.62
C GLY A 99 6.42 22.30 25.46
N LYS A 100 7.07 22.55 24.32
CA LYS A 100 8.32 21.87 23.95
C LYS A 100 9.47 22.17 24.91
N GLU A 101 9.64 23.45 25.28
CA GLU A 101 10.73 23.90 26.14
C GLU A 101 10.74 23.15 27.48
N LEU A 102 9.61 23.14 28.17
CA LEU A 102 9.48 22.46 29.47
C LEU A 102 9.64 20.93 29.34
N ALA A 103 9.14 20.33 28.26
CA ALA A 103 9.32 18.90 28.01
C ALA A 103 10.77 18.53 27.69
N ASP A 104 11.54 19.43 27.06
CA ASP A 104 12.96 19.25 26.81
C ASP A 104 13.78 19.44 28.10
N GLU A 105 13.40 20.35 29.01
CA GLU A 105 14.03 20.44 30.35
C GLU A 105 13.91 19.14 31.16
N VAL A 106 12.78 18.42 31.04
CA VAL A 106 12.63 17.09 31.65
C VAL A 106 13.62 16.08 31.04
N LYS A 107 13.91 16.19 29.73
CA LYS A 107 14.94 15.34 29.10
C LYS A 107 16.32 15.67 29.64
N ASP A 108 16.62 16.95 29.86
CA ASP A 108 17.91 17.41 30.39
C ASP A 108 18.14 16.87 31.82
N VAL A 109 17.13 16.92 32.68
CA VAL A 109 17.19 16.30 34.03
C VAL A 109 17.51 14.80 33.96
N VAL A 110 16.86 14.08 33.04
CA VAL A 110 17.12 12.64 32.83
C VAL A 110 18.52 12.40 32.25
N HIS A 111 18.99 13.26 31.35
CA HIS A 111 20.32 13.21 30.75
C HIS A 111 21.42 13.44 31.79
N GLU A 112 21.26 14.45 32.64
CA GLU A 112 22.24 14.77 33.68
C GLU A 112 22.33 13.65 34.72
N LEU A 113 21.18 13.11 35.17
CA LEU A 113 21.19 11.95 36.06
C LEU A 113 21.90 10.76 35.41
N TRP A 114 21.66 10.53 34.12
CA TRP A 114 22.30 9.46 33.37
C TRP A 114 23.82 9.58 33.35
N LEU A 115 24.37 10.78 33.14
CA LEU A 115 25.81 11.02 33.04
C LEU A 115 26.56 10.76 34.35
N ILE A 116 25.91 11.02 35.50
CA ILE A 116 26.51 10.85 36.82
C ILE A 116 26.26 9.47 37.44
N SER A 117 25.41 8.65 36.81
CA SER A 117 24.98 7.34 37.34
C SER A 117 25.93 6.20 36.97
N ASP A 118 26.05 5.22 37.86
CA ASP A 118 26.79 3.98 37.59
C ASP A 118 25.96 2.99 36.74
N SER A 119 26.54 1.83 36.41
CA SER A 119 25.84 0.84 35.58
C SER A 119 24.57 0.26 36.21
N GLY A 120 24.51 0.12 37.53
CA GLY A 120 23.35 -0.42 38.23
C GLY A 120 22.22 0.61 38.35
N GLU A 121 22.58 1.85 38.70
CA GLU A 121 21.67 3.00 38.77
C GLU A 121 21.03 3.28 37.41
N VAL A 122 21.82 3.20 36.33
CA VAL A 122 21.34 3.32 34.95
C VAL A 122 20.28 2.27 34.61
N CYS A 123 20.49 1.01 34.99
CA CYS A 123 19.49 -0.04 34.73
C CYS A 123 18.19 0.20 35.51
N ARG A 124 18.29 0.68 36.76
CA ARG A 124 17.13 1.04 37.59
C ARG A 124 16.32 2.18 36.96
N LEU A 125 16.99 3.23 36.49
CA LEU A 125 16.36 4.36 35.80
C LEU A 125 15.64 3.92 34.52
N LEU A 126 16.28 3.08 33.70
CA LEU A 126 15.67 2.55 32.47
C LEU A 126 14.44 1.68 32.78
N MET A 127 14.51 0.81 33.78
CA MET A 127 13.36 0.00 34.22
C MET A 127 12.19 0.88 34.70
N LEU A 128 12.48 1.90 35.50
CA LEU A 128 11.47 2.85 35.98
C LEU A 128 10.76 3.52 34.81
N LEU A 129 11.52 4.12 33.88
CA LEU A 129 10.96 4.83 32.74
C LEU A 129 10.15 3.92 31.81
N ARG A 130 10.57 2.65 31.63
CA ARG A 130 9.79 1.63 30.92
C ARG A 130 8.45 1.39 31.59
N ASN A 131 8.45 1.16 32.91
CA ASN A 131 7.25 0.85 33.67
C ASN A 131 6.27 2.04 33.72
N LEU A 132 6.78 3.26 33.55
CA LEU A 132 5.97 4.47 33.42
C LEU A 132 5.47 4.73 31.99
N GLY A 133 5.71 3.81 31.05
CA GLY A 133 5.19 3.90 29.68
C GLY A 133 5.93 4.87 28.77
N ILE A 134 7.15 5.30 29.12
CA ILE A 134 7.94 6.18 28.26
C ILE A 134 8.35 5.46 26.98
N SER A 135 8.20 6.13 25.84
CA SER A 135 8.58 5.55 24.56
C SER A 135 10.09 5.39 24.43
N LYS A 136 10.52 4.31 23.79
CA LYS A 136 11.94 4.03 23.50
C LYS A 136 12.63 5.16 22.74
N ASN A 137 11.91 5.85 21.86
CA ASN A 137 12.45 7.00 21.11
C ASN A 137 12.68 8.21 22.01
N TRP A 138 11.79 8.48 22.95
CA TRP A 138 11.96 9.57 23.91
C TRP A 138 13.23 9.36 24.74
N ILE A 139 13.47 8.13 25.22
CA ILE A 139 14.70 7.77 25.94
C ILE A 139 15.93 7.94 25.06
N ARG A 140 15.86 7.50 23.80
CA ARG A 140 16.94 7.66 22.84
C ARG A 140 17.34 9.14 22.68
N GLU A 141 16.36 10.03 22.59
CA GLU A 141 16.57 11.47 22.51
C GLU A 141 17.14 12.04 23.81
N ALA A 142 16.51 11.74 24.95
CA ALA A 142 16.96 12.24 26.27
C ALA A 142 18.40 11.81 26.59
N LEU A 143 18.80 10.60 26.19
CA LEU A 143 20.14 10.09 26.46
C LEU A 143 21.17 10.42 25.37
N GLY A 144 20.75 11.02 24.25
CA GLY A 144 21.63 11.30 23.11
C GLY A 144 22.25 10.05 22.47
N LEU A 145 21.61 8.88 22.62
CA LEU A 145 22.12 7.61 22.11
C LEU A 145 21.58 7.32 20.71
N ASN A 146 22.33 6.57 19.90
CA ASN A 146 21.74 5.93 18.71
C ASN A 146 21.00 4.64 19.11
N SER A 147 20.18 4.12 18.18
CA SER A 147 19.36 2.93 18.45
C SER A 147 20.17 1.67 18.80
N LYS A 148 21.38 1.53 18.23
CA LYS A 148 22.25 0.37 18.47
C LYS A 148 22.81 0.39 19.89
N ASP A 149 23.26 1.56 20.35
CA ASP A 149 23.84 1.72 21.68
C ASP A 149 22.78 1.61 22.78
N LEU A 150 21.59 2.16 22.56
CA LEU A 150 20.46 1.97 23.46
C LEU A 150 20.06 0.49 23.57
N ASN A 151 19.93 -0.22 22.44
CA ASN A 151 19.60 -1.65 22.44
C ASN A 151 20.65 -2.48 23.19
N LYS A 152 21.94 -2.20 22.98
CA LYS A 152 23.02 -2.87 23.70
C LYS A 152 22.93 -2.63 25.21
N ARG A 153 22.52 -1.43 25.63
CA ARG A 153 22.36 -1.10 27.05
C ARG A 153 21.13 -1.77 27.66
N LEU A 154 19.99 -1.75 26.96
CA LEU A 154 18.78 -2.46 27.36
C LEU A 154 19.03 -3.95 27.54
N ALA A 155 19.73 -4.58 26.60
CA ALA A 155 20.14 -5.98 26.69
C ALA A 155 21.04 -6.25 27.90
N LYS A 156 22.02 -5.37 28.19
CA LYS A 156 22.86 -5.47 29.40
C LYS A 156 22.07 -5.38 30.70
N CYS A 157 21.00 -4.58 30.72
CA CYS A 157 20.11 -4.45 31.86
C CYS A 157 19.02 -5.53 31.93
N GLY A 158 18.95 -6.45 30.95
CA GLY A 158 17.89 -7.46 30.88
C GLY A 158 16.50 -6.86 30.62
N ILE A 159 16.43 -5.68 30.00
CA ILE A 159 15.18 -4.96 29.77
C ILE A 159 14.70 -5.23 28.34
N ASP A 160 13.54 -5.85 28.23
CA ASP A 160 12.81 -5.95 26.96
C ASP A 160 11.88 -4.73 26.79
N TRP A 161 12.27 -3.77 25.97
CA TRP A 161 11.50 -2.55 25.75
C TRP A 161 10.74 -2.66 24.45
N GLU A 162 9.42 -2.80 24.54
CA GLU A 162 8.53 -2.91 23.39
C GLU A 162 8.88 -1.83 22.35
N SER A 163 9.32 -2.30 21.18
CA SER A 163 9.33 -1.46 19.99
C SER A 163 7.90 -1.06 19.67
N LYS A 164 7.71 0.12 19.07
CA LYS A 164 6.42 0.51 18.46
C LYS A 164 5.86 -0.69 17.69
N ALA A 165 4.58 -1.01 17.87
CA ALA A 165 3.89 -2.01 17.07
C ALA A 165 4.25 -1.78 15.60
N THR A 166 4.74 -2.83 14.92
CA THR A 166 5.15 -2.65 13.54
C THR A 166 3.91 -2.32 12.71
N ARG A 167 4.09 -1.62 11.59
CA ARG A 167 2.96 -1.32 10.68
C ARG A 167 2.19 -2.60 10.32
N ASN A 168 2.90 -3.71 10.11
CA ASN A 168 2.29 -5.01 9.80
C ASN A 168 1.44 -5.55 10.95
N ASP A 169 1.88 -5.39 12.21
CA ASP A 169 1.09 -5.81 13.37
C ASP A 169 -0.19 -4.98 13.50
N ILE A 170 -0.09 -3.66 13.27
CA ILE A 170 -1.25 -2.76 13.27
C ILE A 170 -2.23 -3.13 12.15
N VAL A 171 -1.73 -3.39 10.93
CA VAL A 171 -2.56 -3.80 9.79
C VAL A 171 -3.30 -5.10 10.11
N LYS A 172 -2.62 -6.12 10.67
CA LYS A 172 -3.26 -7.38 11.08
C LYS A 172 -4.39 -7.17 12.09
N VAL A 173 -4.19 -6.29 13.07
CA VAL A 173 -5.23 -5.97 14.06
C VAL A 173 -6.43 -5.28 13.40
N ILE A 174 -6.18 -4.31 12.50
CA ILE A 174 -7.26 -3.63 11.76
C ILE A 174 -8.02 -4.62 10.88
N GLU A 175 -7.33 -5.46 10.11
CA GLU A 175 -7.96 -6.50 9.28
C GLU A 175 -8.79 -7.47 10.13
N GLY A 176 -8.26 -7.90 11.29
CA GLY A 176 -9.00 -8.73 12.24
C GLY A 176 -10.30 -8.05 12.71
N LEU A 177 -10.23 -6.78 13.11
CA LEU A 177 -11.40 -5.99 13.50
C LEU A 177 -12.39 -5.81 12.35
N LEU A 178 -11.93 -5.59 11.12
CA LEU A 178 -12.78 -5.47 9.94
C LEU A 178 -13.53 -6.77 9.65
N ARG A 179 -12.85 -7.91 9.75
CA ARG A 179 -13.46 -9.23 9.59
C ARG A 179 -14.48 -9.51 10.70
N GLU A 180 -14.09 -9.31 11.96
CA GLU A 180 -14.93 -9.62 13.12
C GLU A 180 -16.14 -8.70 13.25
N LYS A 181 -15.96 -7.39 13.11
CA LYS A 181 -17.01 -6.39 13.39
C LYS A 181 -17.83 -6.01 12.17
N PHE A 182 -17.24 -6.03 10.98
CA PHE A 182 -17.88 -5.53 9.77
C PHE A 182 -18.13 -6.62 8.72
N GLY A 183 -17.80 -7.88 9.05
CA GLY A 183 -17.92 -9.01 8.12
C GLY A 183 -17.14 -8.78 6.83
N TRP A 184 -16.00 -8.10 6.93
CA TRP A 184 -15.15 -7.83 5.77
C TRP A 184 -14.54 -9.13 5.25
N SER A 185 -14.48 -9.26 3.92
CA SER A 185 -13.83 -10.36 3.23
C SER A 185 -13.36 -9.88 1.86
N GLU A 186 -12.47 -10.63 1.25
CA GLU A 186 -11.95 -10.42 -0.09
C GLU A 186 -13.08 -10.41 -1.12
N THR A 187 -14.07 -11.30 -0.96
CA THR A 187 -15.29 -11.31 -1.78
C THR A 187 -16.08 -10.02 -1.62
N LYS A 188 -16.30 -9.54 -0.38
CA LYS A 188 -17.03 -8.29 -0.13
C LYS A 188 -16.28 -7.08 -0.70
N MET A 189 -14.96 -7.06 -0.60
CA MET A 189 -14.10 -6.06 -1.24
C MET A 189 -14.29 -6.05 -2.76
N CYS A 190 -14.28 -7.23 -3.39
CA CYS A 190 -14.50 -7.39 -4.82
C CYS A 190 -15.90 -6.89 -5.24
N GLU A 191 -16.96 -7.24 -4.51
CA GLU A 191 -18.32 -6.81 -4.81
C GLU A 191 -18.49 -5.29 -4.68
N GLU A 192 -17.93 -4.68 -3.64
CA GLU A 192 -17.95 -3.22 -3.47
C GLU A 192 -17.11 -2.50 -4.55
N LEU A 193 -15.97 -3.08 -4.98
CA LEU A 193 -15.23 -2.59 -6.14
C LEU A 193 -16.11 -2.58 -7.40
N PHE A 194 -16.77 -3.70 -7.71
CA PHE A 194 -17.63 -3.81 -8.89
C PHE A 194 -18.80 -2.82 -8.84
N LYS A 195 -19.46 -2.71 -7.69
CA LYS A 195 -20.53 -1.73 -7.45
C LYS A 195 -20.04 -0.30 -7.64
N PHE A 196 -18.85 0.04 -7.14
CA PHE A 196 -18.25 1.36 -7.32
C PHE A 196 -18.07 1.72 -8.81
N ILE A 197 -17.63 0.77 -9.63
CA ILE A 197 -17.44 0.98 -11.08
C ILE A 197 -18.71 0.75 -11.91
N GLY A 198 -19.86 0.55 -11.27
CA GLY A 198 -21.17 0.41 -11.92
C GLY A 198 -21.44 -0.97 -12.53
N ILE A 199 -20.86 -2.03 -11.96
CA ILE A 199 -21.10 -3.43 -12.36
C ILE A 199 -21.97 -4.08 -11.28
N ASP A 200 -23.15 -4.56 -11.68
CA ASP A 200 -24.06 -5.32 -10.81
C ASP A 200 -23.65 -6.80 -10.80
N VAL A 201 -23.05 -7.26 -9.72
CA VAL A 201 -22.56 -8.65 -9.58
C VAL A 201 -23.69 -9.67 -9.65
N GLU A 202 -24.90 -9.33 -9.18
CA GLU A 202 -26.05 -10.24 -9.19
C GLU A 202 -26.58 -10.45 -10.61
N ALA A 203 -26.46 -9.45 -11.48
CA ALA A 203 -26.81 -9.59 -12.89
C ALA A 203 -25.97 -10.68 -13.57
N PHE A 204 -24.67 -10.78 -13.25
CA PHE A 204 -23.78 -11.83 -13.79
C PHE A 204 -24.07 -13.21 -13.18
N ARG A 205 -24.31 -13.27 -11.86
CA ARG A 205 -24.62 -14.54 -11.16
C ARG A 205 -25.88 -15.21 -11.66
N ARG A 206 -26.89 -14.45 -12.08
CA ARG A 206 -28.11 -14.99 -12.74
C ARG A 206 -27.81 -15.81 -13.99
N TYR A 207 -26.67 -15.59 -14.63
CA TYR A 207 -26.19 -16.34 -15.79
C TYR A 207 -25.07 -17.34 -15.44
N GLY A 208 -24.85 -17.63 -14.16
CA GLY A 208 -23.82 -18.57 -13.70
C GLY A 208 -22.40 -18.08 -13.90
N ILE A 209 -22.19 -16.76 -13.96
CA ILE A 209 -20.87 -16.13 -14.02
C ILE A 209 -20.57 -15.55 -12.64
N GLU A 210 -19.52 -16.03 -11.98
CA GLU A 210 -19.08 -15.49 -10.68
C GLU A 210 -18.10 -14.33 -10.91
N PRO A 211 -18.46 -13.08 -10.58
CA PRO A 211 -17.59 -11.93 -10.88
C PRO A 211 -16.29 -11.91 -10.08
N CYS A 212 -16.31 -12.43 -8.85
CA CYS A 212 -15.16 -12.42 -7.95
C CYS A 212 -14.21 -13.61 -8.14
N ILE A 213 -14.38 -14.40 -9.21
CA ILE A 213 -13.55 -15.56 -9.54
C ILE A 213 -12.08 -15.21 -9.83
N TRP A 214 -11.75 -13.92 -10.01
CA TRP A 214 -10.37 -13.46 -10.17
C TRP A 214 -9.53 -13.62 -8.89
N LEU A 215 -10.17 -13.77 -7.73
CA LEU A 215 -9.51 -14.02 -6.45
C LEU A 215 -9.01 -15.47 -6.33
N GLU A 216 -9.60 -16.41 -7.06
CA GLU A 216 -9.26 -17.84 -6.99
C GLU A 216 -7.83 -18.07 -7.51
N GLY A 217 -6.98 -18.72 -6.70
CA GLY A 217 -5.61 -19.06 -7.06
C GLY A 217 -4.57 -17.95 -6.81
N LEU A 218 -4.98 -16.78 -6.33
CA LEU A 218 -4.04 -15.69 -5.97
C LEU A 218 -3.04 -16.13 -4.89
N GLU A 219 -3.45 -17.00 -3.97
CA GLU A 219 -2.61 -17.52 -2.89
C GLU A 219 -1.39 -18.29 -3.40
N GLU A 220 -1.48 -18.90 -4.58
CA GLU A 220 -0.36 -19.58 -5.23
C GLU A 220 0.73 -18.61 -5.70
N LEU A 221 0.39 -17.34 -5.89
CA LEU A 221 1.32 -16.29 -6.32
C LEU A 221 2.20 -15.79 -5.17
N SER A 222 2.00 -16.29 -3.95
CA SER A 222 3.00 -16.17 -2.88
C SER A 222 4.37 -16.75 -3.28
N ASP A 223 4.40 -17.71 -4.20
CA ASP A 223 5.63 -18.19 -4.84
C ASP A 223 6.02 -17.33 -6.05
N LEU A 224 7.05 -16.49 -5.88
CA LEU A 224 7.62 -15.65 -6.93
C LEU A 224 8.17 -16.44 -8.13
N LYS A 225 8.39 -17.76 -8.01
CA LYS A 225 8.81 -18.64 -9.12
C LYS A 225 7.67 -19.02 -10.06
N LYS A 226 6.43 -18.62 -9.78
CA LYS A 226 5.32 -18.81 -10.72
C LYS A 226 5.54 -17.92 -11.96
N PRO A 227 5.46 -18.48 -13.19
CA PRO A 227 5.69 -17.72 -14.43
C PRO A 227 4.78 -16.49 -14.62
N TYR A 228 3.66 -16.45 -13.91
CA TYR A 228 2.79 -15.27 -13.84
C TYR A 228 3.57 -14.00 -13.48
N TRP A 229 4.45 -14.04 -12.47
CA TRP A 229 5.27 -12.88 -12.09
C TRP A 229 6.23 -12.45 -13.18
N PHE A 230 6.74 -13.40 -13.96
CA PHE A 230 7.61 -13.10 -15.10
C PHE A 230 6.84 -12.40 -16.22
N GLY A 231 5.60 -12.82 -16.49
CA GLY A 231 4.70 -12.14 -17.44
C GLY A 231 4.32 -10.74 -16.96
N LEU A 232 4.02 -10.59 -15.68
CA LEU A 232 3.72 -9.27 -15.13
C LEU A 232 4.94 -8.34 -15.23
N ARG A 233 6.16 -8.83 -14.96
CA ARG A 233 7.40 -8.07 -15.18
C ARG A 233 7.51 -7.64 -16.65
N ALA A 234 7.30 -8.57 -17.59
CA ALA A 234 7.45 -8.29 -19.01
C ALA A 234 6.48 -7.22 -19.53
N SER A 235 5.39 -6.97 -18.78
CA SER A 235 4.40 -5.91 -18.98
C SER A 235 4.56 -4.75 -17.99
N ASP A 236 3.82 -4.74 -16.86
CA ASP A 236 3.61 -3.54 -16.04
C ASP A 236 4.48 -3.49 -14.75
N LEU A 237 4.93 -4.65 -14.27
CA LEU A 237 5.74 -4.72 -13.04
C LEU A 237 7.18 -4.27 -13.27
N THR A 238 7.57 -3.22 -12.56
CA THR A 238 8.95 -2.76 -12.48
C THR A 238 9.67 -3.51 -11.37
N VAL A 239 10.88 -4.00 -11.66
CA VAL A 239 11.76 -4.66 -10.69
C VAL A 239 13.06 -3.89 -10.62
N ARG A 240 13.43 -3.42 -9.43
CA ARG A 240 14.66 -2.66 -9.18
C ARG A 240 15.56 -3.38 -8.21
N GLU A 241 16.83 -3.49 -8.55
CA GLU A 241 17.86 -3.99 -7.65
C GLU A 241 18.55 -2.83 -6.94
N PHE A 242 18.65 -2.95 -5.63
CA PHE A 242 19.45 -2.12 -4.74
C PHE A 242 20.51 -2.99 -4.05
N ASP A 243 21.51 -2.35 -3.45
CA ASP A 243 22.63 -3.06 -2.79
C ASP A 243 22.16 -4.03 -1.68
N ASP A 244 21.01 -3.76 -1.05
CA ASP A 244 20.50 -4.50 0.10
C ASP A 244 19.14 -5.18 -0.13
N ARG A 245 18.48 -4.94 -1.26
CA ARG A 245 17.12 -5.43 -1.54
C ARG A 245 16.74 -5.42 -3.01
N THR A 246 15.67 -6.13 -3.34
CA THR A 246 15.01 -6.03 -4.64
C THR A 246 13.60 -5.48 -4.44
N GLU A 247 13.26 -4.39 -5.12
CA GLU A 247 11.95 -3.75 -5.04
C GLU A 247 11.08 -4.19 -6.21
N LEU A 248 9.86 -4.62 -5.91
CA LEU A 248 8.79 -4.82 -6.89
C LEU A 248 7.88 -3.60 -6.84
N GLU A 249 7.67 -2.91 -7.95
CA GLU A 249 6.90 -1.67 -8.06
C GLU A 249 5.87 -1.74 -9.18
N ILE A 250 4.63 -1.37 -8.88
CA ILE A 250 3.54 -1.22 -9.86
C ILE A 250 2.76 0.05 -9.55
N ASP A 251 2.48 0.85 -10.57
CA ASP A 251 1.77 2.12 -10.43
C ASP A 251 0.48 2.18 -11.23
N THR A 252 -0.49 2.97 -10.76
CA THR A 252 -1.75 3.12 -11.47
C THR A 252 -2.46 4.44 -11.19
N THR A 253 -3.27 4.85 -12.16
CA THR A 253 -4.28 5.90 -12.03
C THR A 253 -5.71 5.32 -12.08
N GLY A 254 -5.85 4.03 -12.38
CA GLY A 254 -7.11 3.32 -12.56
C GLY A 254 -7.76 2.88 -11.25
N SER A 255 -9.10 2.85 -11.25
CA SER A 255 -9.89 2.44 -10.07
C SER A 255 -9.77 0.97 -9.73
N VAL A 256 -9.67 0.12 -10.76
CA VAL A 256 -9.61 -1.34 -10.60
C VAL A 256 -8.24 -1.76 -10.08
N ASP A 257 -7.20 -1.26 -10.72
CA ASP A 257 -5.80 -1.53 -10.36
C ASP A 257 -5.45 -0.99 -8.97
N ALA A 258 -6.09 0.10 -8.54
CA ALA A 258 -5.92 0.62 -7.19
C ALA A 258 -6.31 -0.38 -6.09
N VAL A 259 -7.14 -1.38 -6.40
CA VAL A 259 -7.50 -2.50 -5.50
C VAL A 259 -6.73 -3.76 -5.90
N PHE A 260 -6.63 -4.05 -7.19
CA PHE A 260 -6.00 -5.27 -7.69
C PHE A 260 -4.51 -5.33 -7.39
N PHE A 261 -3.73 -4.29 -7.67
CA PHE A 261 -2.28 -4.28 -7.45
C PHE A 261 -1.87 -4.48 -5.99
N PRO A 262 -2.43 -3.75 -5.00
CA PRO A 262 -2.10 -4.04 -3.61
C PRO A 262 -2.58 -5.44 -3.18
N THR A 263 -3.72 -5.93 -3.68
CA THR A 263 -4.17 -7.30 -3.40
C THR A 263 -3.16 -8.33 -3.92
N LEU A 264 -2.67 -8.14 -5.14
CA LEU A 264 -1.68 -9.00 -5.78
C LEU A 264 -0.34 -8.98 -5.04
N LEU A 265 0.21 -7.80 -4.74
CA LEU A 265 1.49 -7.68 -4.03
C LEU A 265 1.42 -8.22 -2.60
N ASN A 266 0.26 -8.10 -1.94
CA ASN A 266 0.03 -8.63 -0.59
C ASN A 266 0.12 -10.16 -0.51
N THR A 267 0.03 -10.88 -1.64
CA THR A 267 0.30 -12.33 -1.68
C THR A 267 1.76 -12.66 -1.34
N VAL A 268 2.68 -11.71 -1.57
CA VAL A 268 4.11 -11.84 -1.30
C VAL A 268 4.46 -11.20 0.04
N LYS A 269 4.22 -9.88 0.16
CA LYS A 269 4.47 -9.08 1.37
C LYS A 269 3.50 -7.91 1.41
N THR A 270 3.20 -7.40 2.60
CA THR A 270 2.34 -6.22 2.78
C THR A 270 2.91 -5.02 1.99
N PRO A 271 2.15 -4.47 1.01
CA PRO A 271 2.66 -3.41 0.16
C PRO A 271 2.71 -2.05 0.87
N SER A 272 3.69 -1.26 0.48
CA SER A 272 3.72 0.17 0.77
C SER A 272 3.10 0.96 -0.37
N LEU A 273 2.65 2.18 -0.07
CA LEU A 273 1.98 3.07 -1.02
C LEU A 273 2.70 4.41 -1.04
N ILE A 274 2.98 4.91 -2.23
CA ILE A 274 3.43 6.27 -2.50
C ILE A 274 2.36 6.94 -3.35
N VAL A 275 1.90 8.12 -2.93
CA VAL A 275 0.96 8.94 -3.70
C VAL A 275 1.75 10.00 -4.44
N LYS A 276 1.83 9.88 -5.77
CA LYS A 276 2.56 10.82 -6.64
C LYS A 276 1.58 11.73 -7.35
N ARG A 277 1.97 13.00 -7.48
CA ARG A 277 1.26 13.95 -8.34
C ARG A 277 2.09 14.14 -9.60
N GLU A 278 1.62 13.60 -10.71
CA GLU A 278 2.33 13.74 -11.97
C GLU A 278 2.05 15.09 -12.64
N ARG A 279 3.05 15.55 -13.40
CA ARG A 279 2.87 16.66 -14.32
C ARG A 279 2.11 16.18 -15.55
N GLU A 280 1.43 17.11 -16.22
CA GLU A 280 0.54 16.89 -17.36
C GLU A 280 1.06 15.84 -18.37
N ALA A 281 0.31 14.76 -18.57
CA ALA A 281 0.57 13.77 -19.62
C ALA A 281 -0.12 14.22 -20.93
N PRO A 282 0.62 14.51 -22.01
CA PRO A 282 0.05 15.08 -23.24
C PRO A 282 -1.04 14.23 -23.92
N ALA A 283 -1.04 12.91 -23.67
CA ALA A 283 -1.96 11.96 -24.30
C ALA A 283 -3.37 11.93 -23.66
N ALA A 284 -3.54 12.47 -22.45
CA ALA A 284 -4.81 12.46 -21.73
C ALA A 284 -5.49 13.84 -21.83
N LYS A 285 -6.15 14.13 -22.96
CA LYS A 285 -6.85 15.41 -23.23
C LYS A 285 -7.82 15.89 -22.14
N TYR A 286 -8.23 15.02 -21.20
CA TYR A 286 -9.19 15.30 -20.15
C TYR A 286 -8.62 15.24 -18.72
N VAL A 287 -7.31 15.03 -18.55
CA VAL A 287 -6.69 14.86 -17.22
C VAL A 287 -5.66 15.95 -17.00
N ARG A 288 -6.09 17.04 -16.34
CA ARG A 288 -5.22 18.21 -16.12
C ARG A 288 -4.11 17.96 -15.09
N LYS A 289 -4.27 16.98 -14.18
CA LYS A 289 -3.29 16.56 -13.15
C LYS A 289 -3.62 15.13 -12.68
N ALA A 290 -2.87 14.12 -13.11
CA ALA A 290 -3.07 12.75 -12.65
C ALA A 290 -2.48 12.57 -11.23
N ILE A 291 -3.20 11.85 -10.38
CA ILE A 291 -2.65 11.33 -9.12
C ILE A 291 -2.41 9.85 -9.36
N THR A 292 -1.13 9.47 -9.30
CA THR A 292 -0.68 8.09 -9.48
C THR A 292 -0.49 7.48 -8.10
N LEU A 293 -1.01 6.27 -7.92
CA LEU A 293 -0.74 5.43 -6.76
C LEU A 293 0.34 4.43 -7.14
N GLU A 294 1.45 4.46 -6.43
CA GLU A 294 2.57 3.53 -6.62
C GLU A 294 2.62 2.58 -5.44
N TYR A 295 2.47 1.29 -5.73
CA TYR A 295 2.56 0.23 -4.76
C TYR A 295 3.88 -0.50 -4.90
N TYR A 296 4.53 -0.79 -3.77
CA TYR A 296 5.80 -1.50 -3.81
C TYR A 296 5.99 -2.45 -2.62
N VAL A 297 6.79 -3.50 -2.84
CA VAL A 297 7.27 -4.43 -1.81
C VAL A 297 8.79 -4.59 -1.90
N ASP A 298 9.45 -4.56 -0.75
CA ASP A 298 10.88 -4.83 -0.62
C ASP A 298 11.12 -6.32 -0.35
N LEU A 299 11.80 -6.96 -1.28
CA LEU A 299 12.27 -8.33 -1.18
C LEU A 299 13.68 -8.40 -0.60
N GLY A 300 14.00 -9.51 0.04
CA GLY A 300 15.37 -9.84 0.42
C GLY A 300 16.26 -10.08 -0.79
N LEU A 301 17.58 -10.04 -0.59
CA LEU A 301 18.56 -10.34 -1.64
C LEU A 301 18.30 -11.74 -2.23
N ASN A 302 18.27 -11.83 -3.57
CA ASN A 302 18.06 -13.07 -4.33
C ASN A 302 16.69 -13.75 -4.13
N GLU A 303 15.67 -13.05 -3.58
CA GLU A 303 14.31 -13.58 -3.53
C GLU A 303 13.62 -13.55 -4.90
N TRP A 304 13.98 -12.59 -5.76
CA TRP A 304 13.45 -12.49 -7.13
C TRP A 304 14.14 -13.51 -8.07
N PRO A 305 13.41 -14.47 -8.67
CA PRO A 305 14.02 -15.58 -9.39
C PRO A 305 14.21 -15.33 -10.90
N TRP A 306 13.67 -14.22 -11.43
CA TRP A 306 13.63 -13.97 -12.87
C TRP A 306 14.69 -12.95 -13.30
N PRO A 307 15.14 -12.97 -14.56
CA PRO A 307 16.06 -11.94 -15.05
C PRO A 307 15.42 -10.55 -15.02
N ILE A 308 16.16 -9.51 -14.64
CA ILE A 308 15.68 -8.10 -14.59
C ILE A 308 16.04 -7.31 -15.85
N ASN A 309 17.11 -7.70 -16.54
CA ASN A 309 17.40 -7.24 -17.89
C ASN A 309 17.09 -8.41 -18.83
N LEU A 310 16.19 -8.19 -19.79
CA LEU A 310 15.84 -9.20 -20.80
C LEU A 310 16.18 -8.64 -22.17
N ASN A 311 16.92 -9.43 -22.95
CA ASN A 311 16.87 -9.32 -24.40
C ASN A 311 15.90 -10.37 -24.99
N ALA A 312 15.65 -10.28 -26.30
CA ALA A 312 14.73 -11.16 -26.99
C ALA A 312 15.14 -12.64 -26.93
N ASP A 313 16.45 -12.92 -27.06
CA ASP A 313 16.98 -14.29 -27.08
C ASP A 313 16.84 -14.96 -25.71
N GLU A 314 17.06 -14.21 -24.63
CA GLU A 314 16.86 -14.67 -23.25
C GLU A 314 15.38 -14.94 -22.97
N LEU A 315 14.49 -14.03 -23.37
CA LEU A 315 13.06 -14.23 -23.27
C LEU A 315 12.64 -15.49 -24.03
N GLU A 316 13.05 -15.63 -25.29
CA GLU A 316 12.74 -16.80 -26.10
C GLU A 316 13.24 -18.10 -25.45
N LYS A 317 14.47 -18.11 -24.94
CA LYS A 317 15.07 -19.28 -24.29
C LYS A 317 14.26 -19.70 -23.06
N ILE A 318 13.85 -18.75 -22.22
CA ILE A 318 13.04 -19.02 -21.02
C ILE A 318 11.67 -19.57 -21.42
N LEU A 319 10.98 -18.88 -22.33
CA LEU A 319 9.64 -19.29 -22.76
C LEU A 319 9.63 -20.64 -23.49
N ASN A 320 10.68 -20.98 -24.23
CA ASN A 320 10.82 -22.32 -24.82
C ASN A 320 11.01 -23.42 -23.75
N GLY A 321 11.56 -23.08 -22.58
CA GLY A 321 11.73 -24.01 -21.46
C GLY A 321 10.44 -24.27 -20.67
N PHE A 322 9.44 -23.41 -20.79
CA PHE A 322 8.15 -23.58 -20.11
C PHE A 322 7.34 -24.74 -20.69
N SER A 323 6.61 -25.43 -19.82
CA SER A 323 5.44 -26.24 -20.18
C SER A 323 4.32 -25.37 -20.76
N ASP A 324 3.33 -26.00 -21.39
CA ASP A 324 2.17 -25.26 -21.94
C ASP A 324 1.36 -24.56 -20.83
N GLU A 325 1.35 -25.12 -19.63
CA GLU A 325 0.68 -24.55 -18.47
C GLU A 325 1.44 -23.34 -17.93
N GLU A 326 2.76 -23.44 -17.76
CA GLU A 326 3.63 -22.33 -17.36
C GLU A 326 3.59 -21.18 -18.38
N LEU A 327 3.57 -21.50 -19.68
CA LEU A 327 3.39 -20.49 -20.73
C LEU A 327 2.02 -19.81 -20.63
N SER A 328 0.97 -20.55 -20.27
CA SER A 328 -0.37 -19.96 -20.07
C SER A 328 -0.41 -19.04 -18.85
N MET A 329 0.27 -19.40 -17.76
CA MET A 329 0.43 -18.53 -16.57
C MET A 329 1.20 -17.26 -16.91
N PHE A 330 2.31 -17.38 -17.65
CA PHE A 330 3.09 -16.24 -18.12
C PHE A 330 2.23 -15.27 -18.95
N LEU A 331 1.47 -15.79 -19.92
CA LEU A 331 0.61 -14.95 -20.76
C LEU A 331 -0.51 -14.28 -19.98
N ALA A 332 -1.01 -14.91 -18.91
CA ALA A 332 -2.00 -14.29 -18.06
C ALA A 332 -1.42 -13.10 -17.28
N GLY A 333 -0.21 -13.24 -16.72
CA GLY A 333 0.50 -12.13 -16.07
C GLY A 333 0.81 -10.99 -17.04
N GLU A 334 1.24 -11.29 -18.26
CA GLU A 334 1.44 -10.30 -19.33
C GLU A 334 0.14 -9.55 -19.67
N ILE A 335 -0.99 -10.29 -19.73
CA ILE A 335 -2.29 -9.71 -20.04
C ILE A 335 -2.84 -8.88 -18.87
N ASP A 336 -2.53 -9.25 -17.63
CA ASP A 336 -2.92 -8.53 -16.43
C ASP A 336 -2.10 -7.26 -16.16
N GLY A 337 -0.94 -7.12 -16.78
CA GLY A 337 -0.26 -5.82 -16.87
C GLY A 337 -0.79 -5.01 -18.05
N ASP A 338 -0.31 -5.31 -19.26
CA ASP A 338 -0.49 -4.48 -20.47
C ASP A 338 -1.49 -5.06 -21.48
N GLY A 339 -2.26 -6.08 -21.09
CA GLY A 339 -3.22 -6.72 -21.99
C GLY A 339 -4.58 -6.03 -22.06
N SER A 340 -5.33 -6.33 -23.13
CA SER A 340 -6.74 -5.95 -23.26
C SER A 340 -7.57 -7.06 -23.87
N VAL A 341 -8.74 -7.35 -23.28
CA VAL A 341 -9.74 -8.28 -23.81
C VAL A 341 -10.95 -7.46 -24.26
N GLN A 342 -11.29 -7.54 -25.55
CA GLN A 342 -12.32 -6.72 -26.19
C GLN A 342 -13.30 -7.57 -27.02
N TYR A 343 -14.54 -7.11 -27.13
CA TYR A 343 -15.55 -7.64 -28.05
C TYR A 343 -16.11 -6.52 -28.92
N LYS A 344 -16.01 -6.68 -30.25
CA LYS A 344 -16.55 -5.72 -31.24
C LYS A 344 -17.11 -6.50 -32.43
N GLY A 345 -18.20 -7.24 -32.21
CA GLY A 345 -18.74 -8.21 -33.17
C GLY A 345 -17.90 -9.49 -33.33
N THR A 346 -16.61 -9.42 -32.96
CA THR A 346 -15.71 -10.56 -32.73
C THR A 346 -14.83 -10.28 -31.52
N VAL A 347 -14.17 -11.32 -31.00
CA VAL A 347 -13.31 -11.24 -29.81
C VAL A 347 -11.90 -10.84 -30.21
N TYR A 348 -11.28 -9.98 -29.41
CA TYR A 348 -9.90 -9.58 -29.56
C TYR A 348 -9.15 -9.69 -28.23
N VAL A 349 -7.92 -10.20 -28.28
CA VAL A 349 -6.93 -10.11 -27.20
C VAL A 349 -5.75 -9.30 -27.72
N TRP A 350 -5.44 -8.21 -27.02
CA TRP A 350 -4.36 -7.30 -27.34
C TRP A 350 -3.27 -7.42 -26.27
N ILE A 351 -2.01 -7.44 -26.70
CA ILE A 351 -0.85 -7.22 -25.84
C ILE A 351 -0.11 -6.03 -26.43
N THR A 352 -0.07 -4.93 -25.69
CA THR A 352 0.52 -3.67 -26.18
C THR A 352 1.92 -3.46 -25.64
N ALA A 353 2.80 -2.89 -26.46
CA ALA A 353 4.10 -2.41 -26.02
C ALA A 353 4.37 -1.03 -26.62
N CYS A 354 5.09 -0.18 -25.89
CA CYS A 354 5.57 1.10 -26.40
C CYS A 354 6.43 0.92 -27.66
N LYS A 355 6.28 1.81 -28.66
CA LYS A 355 7.04 1.71 -29.93
C LYS A 355 8.54 1.83 -29.73
N ASN A 356 8.97 2.77 -28.90
CA ASN A 356 10.36 3.15 -28.73
C ASN A 356 10.95 2.62 -27.41
N CYS A 357 10.59 1.40 -27.02
CA CYS A 357 11.11 0.79 -25.80
C CYS A 357 11.57 -0.65 -26.04
N PRO A 358 12.50 -1.16 -25.21
CA PRO A 358 13.00 -2.53 -25.34
C PRO A 358 11.89 -3.58 -25.34
N LYS A 359 10.80 -3.35 -24.59
CA LYS A 359 9.66 -4.28 -24.48
C LYS A 359 8.96 -4.56 -25.81
N ARG A 360 9.08 -3.69 -26.83
CA ARG A 360 8.51 -3.95 -28.17
C ARG A 360 8.95 -5.32 -28.68
N ILE A 361 10.23 -5.67 -28.52
CA ILE A 361 10.78 -6.92 -29.08
C ILE A 361 10.10 -8.17 -28.52
N ASN A 362 9.52 -8.08 -27.32
CA ASN A 362 8.76 -9.16 -26.70
C ASN A 362 7.58 -9.58 -27.58
N LEU A 363 6.93 -8.64 -28.28
CA LEU A 363 5.76 -8.95 -29.11
C LEU A 363 6.09 -9.93 -30.25
N ASP A 364 7.29 -9.83 -30.85
CA ASP A 364 7.73 -10.74 -31.92
C ASP A 364 7.96 -12.16 -31.38
N VAL A 365 8.66 -12.26 -30.23
CA VAL A 365 8.92 -13.54 -29.54
C VAL A 365 7.62 -14.21 -29.14
N LEU A 366 6.71 -13.46 -28.51
CA LEU A 366 5.41 -13.98 -28.07
C LEU A 366 4.57 -14.49 -29.24
N ARG A 367 4.50 -13.72 -30.34
CA ARG A 367 3.77 -14.16 -31.55
C ARG A 367 4.29 -15.50 -32.07
N MET A 368 5.61 -15.66 -32.14
CA MET A 368 6.25 -16.88 -32.64
C MET A 368 5.97 -18.07 -31.72
N ILE A 369 6.18 -17.91 -30.41
CA ILE A 369 6.04 -19.01 -29.44
C ILE A 369 4.59 -19.44 -29.33
N ILE A 370 3.63 -18.51 -29.27
CA ILE A 370 2.20 -18.81 -29.23
C ILE A 370 1.75 -19.55 -30.50
N ALA A 371 2.23 -19.12 -31.67
CA ALA A 371 1.94 -19.81 -32.93
C ALA A 371 2.51 -21.23 -32.95
N LYS A 372 3.75 -21.41 -32.50
CA LYS A 372 4.44 -22.71 -32.49
C LYS A 372 3.84 -23.70 -31.49
N ARG A 373 3.55 -23.23 -30.27
CA ARG A 373 3.14 -24.07 -29.14
C ARG A 373 1.63 -24.29 -29.10
N PHE A 374 0.85 -23.25 -29.37
CA PHE A 374 -0.62 -23.32 -29.26
C PHE A 374 -1.33 -23.36 -30.61
N SER A 375 -0.60 -23.20 -31.73
CA SER A 375 -1.19 -23.07 -33.07
C SER A 375 -2.22 -21.94 -33.13
N ILE A 376 -1.92 -20.83 -32.45
CA ILE A 376 -2.75 -19.61 -32.39
C ILE A 376 -1.99 -18.50 -33.10
N ILE A 377 -2.59 -17.93 -34.14
CA ILE A 377 -1.93 -16.93 -34.99
C ILE A 377 -2.40 -15.53 -34.58
N GLY A 378 -1.44 -14.68 -34.24
CA GLY A 378 -1.65 -13.25 -33.95
C GLY A 378 -1.09 -12.36 -35.06
N GLY A 379 -1.73 -11.21 -35.27
CA GLY A 379 -1.27 -10.16 -36.17
C GLY A 379 -0.70 -8.96 -35.41
N PHE A 380 0.04 -8.09 -36.11
CA PHE A 380 0.46 -6.82 -35.54
C PHE A 380 -0.50 -5.71 -35.93
N TYR A 381 -0.73 -4.80 -34.98
CA TYR A 381 -1.46 -3.57 -35.20
C TYR A 381 -0.61 -2.39 -34.71
N GLN A 382 -0.46 -1.38 -35.56
CA GLN A 382 0.28 -0.16 -35.23
C GLN A 382 -0.69 0.87 -34.66
N LEU A 383 -0.47 1.26 -33.40
CA LEU A 383 -1.15 2.40 -32.78
C LEU A 383 -0.30 3.66 -32.98
N GLU A 384 -0.76 4.83 -32.57
CA GLU A 384 -0.01 6.08 -32.74
C GLU A 384 1.31 6.04 -31.94
N THR A 385 1.23 5.68 -30.66
CA THR A 385 2.34 5.68 -29.70
C THR A 385 2.83 4.28 -29.29
N ALA A 386 2.12 3.22 -29.70
CA ALA A 386 2.39 1.84 -29.30
C ALA A 386 2.26 0.87 -30.49
N ASP A 387 2.80 -0.33 -30.34
CA ASP A 387 2.52 -1.48 -31.19
C ASP A 387 1.72 -2.52 -30.38
N ALA A 388 0.91 -3.32 -31.07
CA ALA A 388 0.12 -4.36 -30.43
C ALA A 388 0.21 -5.69 -31.16
N LEU A 389 0.38 -6.76 -30.41
CA LEU A 389 0.10 -8.12 -30.84
C LEU A 389 -1.39 -8.41 -30.61
N VAL A 390 -2.11 -8.77 -31.67
CA VAL A 390 -3.56 -8.93 -31.64
C VAL A 390 -3.95 -10.32 -32.10
N PHE A 391 -4.68 -11.03 -31.24
CA PHE A 391 -5.39 -12.26 -31.57
C PHE A 391 -6.86 -11.93 -31.78
N SER A 392 -7.48 -12.49 -32.82
CA SER A 392 -8.88 -12.20 -33.15
C SER A 392 -9.71 -13.46 -33.39
N GLY A 393 -11.02 -13.36 -33.18
CA GLY A 393 -11.99 -14.42 -33.45
C GLY A 393 -11.65 -15.73 -32.73
N GLU A 394 -11.65 -16.82 -33.48
CA GLU A 394 -11.39 -18.17 -32.93
C GLU A 394 -10.01 -18.28 -32.27
N ASN A 395 -8.99 -17.61 -32.81
CA ASN A 395 -7.65 -17.60 -32.21
C ASN A 395 -7.67 -16.91 -30.84
N ALA A 396 -8.44 -15.82 -30.69
CA ALA A 396 -8.63 -15.16 -29.41
C ALA A 396 -9.35 -16.08 -28.42
N ILE A 397 -10.44 -16.74 -28.83
CA ILE A 397 -11.17 -17.68 -27.97
C ILE A 397 -10.29 -18.85 -27.51
N ARG A 398 -9.52 -19.44 -28.42
CA ARG A 398 -8.58 -20.53 -28.10
C ARG A 398 -7.52 -20.07 -27.10
N LEU A 399 -7.06 -18.82 -27.20
CA LEU A 399 -6.12 -18.25 -26.22
C LEU A 399 -6.82 -18.04 -24.87
N LEU A 400 -7.99 -17.41 -24.85
CA LEU A 400 -8.76 -17.15 -23.64
C LEU A 400 -9.05 -18.43 -22.85
N ARG A 401 -9.47 -19.52 -23.51
CA ARG A 401 -9.71 -20.82 -22.86
C ARG A 401 -8.48 -21.39 -22.15
N ARG A 402 -7.26 -21.06 -22.60
CA ARG A 402 -6.01 -21.54 -21.99
C ARG A 402 -5.62 -20.72 -20.77
N ILE A 403 -5.78 -19.40 -20.86
CA ILE A 403 -5.27 -18.47 -19.85
C ILE A 403 -6.29 -18.13 -18.77
N ALA A 404 -7.59 -18.35 -19.01
CA ALA A 404 -8.67 -17.84 -18.17
C ALA A 404 -8.39 -18.05 -16.67
N LYS A 405 -8.09 -19.28 -16.25
CA LYS A 405 -7.86 -19.66 -14.84
C LYS A 405 -6.66 -18.96 -14.17
N TYR A 406 -5.81 -18.29 -14.93
CA TYR A 406 -4.61 -17.60 -14.45
C TYR A 406 -4.72 -16.08 -14.53
N VAL A 407 -5.83 -15.55 -15.06
CA VAL A 407 -6.08 -14.12 -15.16
C VAL A 407 -6.76 -13.67 -13.86
N HIS A 408 -6.10 -12.75 -13.17
CA HIS A 408 -6.52 -12.21 -11.89
C HIS A 408 -6.92 -10.74 -11.96
N HIS A 409 -6.69 -10.02 -13.07
CA HIS A 409 -7.20 -8.65 -13.17
C HIS A 409 -8.75 -8.65 -13.23
N PRO A 410 -9.46 -7.93 -12.32
CA PRO A 410 -10.91 -8.10 -12.11
C PRO A 410 -11.77 -7.94 -13.36
N ILE A 411 -11.59 -6.86 -14.13
CA ILE A 411 -12.37 -6.63 -15.36
C ILE A 411 -11.97 -7.60 -16.47
N ARG A 412 -10.69 -7.97 -16.56
CA ARG A 412 -10.20 -8.83 -17.65
C ARG A 412 -10.73 -10.24 -17.45
N ARG A 413 -10.61 -10.78 -16.23
CA ARG A 413 -11.19 -12.08 -15.85
C ARG A 413 -12.71 -12.12 -16.08
N LEU A 414 -13.44 -11.10 -15.64
CA LEU A 414 -14.89 -11.00 -15.85
C LEU A 414 -15.27 -11.00 -17.35
N ARG A 415 -14.55 -10.23 -18.17
CA ARG A 415 -14.76 -10.21 -19.63
C ARG A 415 -14.47 -11.56 -20.26
N ILE A 416 -13.42 -12.25 -19.84
CA ILE A 416 -13.08 -13.58 -20.34
C ILE A 416 -14.21 -14.56 -20.04
N GLU A 417 -14.67 -14.62 -18.78
CA GLU A 417 -15.77 -15.50 -18.38
C GLU A 417 -17.05 -15.22 -19.15
N LEU A 418 -17.40 -13.94 -19.32
CA LEU A 418 -18.57 -13.53 -20.08
C LEU A 418 -18.47 -13.90 -21.57
N ILE A 419 -17.30 -13.68 -22.19
CA ILE A 419 -17.05 -14.05 -23.59
C ILE A 419 -17.12 -15.58 -23.77
N LEU A 420 -16.47 -16.35 -22.88
CA LEU A 420 -16.52 -17.81 -22.95
C LEU A 420 -17.94 -18.32 -22.74
N ALA A 421 -18.71 -17.74 -21.81
CA ALA A 421 -20.12 -18.09 -21.61
C ALA A 421 -20.97 -17.89 -22.88
N LEU A 422 -20.75 -16.81 -23.64
CA LEU A 422 -21.41 -16.59 -24.93
C LEU A 422 -21.04 -17.69 -25.95
N TYR A 423 -19.74 -17.98 -26.08
CA TYR A 423 -19.25 -18.94 -27.08
C TYR A 423 -19.57 -20.41 -26.73
N ASP A 424 -19.74 -20.71 -25.45
CA ASP A 424 -20.17 -22.02 -24.97
C ASP A 424 -21.72 -22.16 -24.99
N GLY A 425 -22.44 -21.13 -25.42
CA GLY A 425 -23.91 -21.14 -25.52
C GLY A 425 -24.63 -21.09 -24.17
N ARG A 426 -23.94 -20.67 -23.10
CA ARG A 426 -24.51 -20.55 -21.75
C ARG A 426 -25.39 -19.30 -21.58
N ILE A 427 -25.18 -18.28 -22.42
CA ILE A 427 -25.94 -17.03 -22.41
C ILE A 427 -26.34 -16.62 -23.82
N SER A 428 -27.45 -15.87 -23.96
CA SER A 428 -27.84 -15.30 -25.24
C SER A 428 -26.95 -14.12 -25.62
N ARG A 429 -26.97 -13.73 -26.90
CA ARG A 429 -26.26 -12.55 -27.38
C ARG A 429 -26.77 -11.27 -26.74
N GLU A 430 -28.08 -11.16 -26.53
CA GLU A 430 -28.72 -9.99 -25.92
C GLU A 430 -28.26 -9.83 -24.46
N ALA A 431 -28.28 -10.92 -23.69
CA ALA A 431 -27.79 -10.92 -22.30
C ALA A 431 -26.28 -10.59 -22.25
N PHE A 432 -25.50 -11.14 -23.17
CA PHE A 432 -24.08 -10.82 -23.29
C PHE A 432 -23.86 -9.32 -23.56
N GLU A 433 -24.56 -8.73 -24.54
CA GLU A 433 -24.37 -7.33 -24.92
C GLU A 433 -24.75 -6.37 -23.78
N GLU A 434 -25.81 -6.70 -23.01
CA GLU A 434 -26.22 -5.94 -21.83
C GLU A 434 -25.15 -5.96 -20.73
N LEU A 435 -24.64 -7.15 -20.37
CA LEU A 435 -23.60 -7.31 -19.34
C LEU A 435 -22.25 -6.75 -19.80
N TYR A 436 -21.86 -6.97 -21.07
CA TYR A 436 -20.57 -6.55 -21.58
C TYR A 436 -20.41 -5.03 -21.52
N LYS A 437 -21.49 -4.30 -21.84
CA LYS A 437 -21.55 -2.83 -21.81
C LYS A 437 -21.18 -2.23 -20.44
N THR A 438 -21.49 -2.90 -19.32
CA THR A 438 -21.12 -2.38 -17.99
C THR A 438 -19.61 -2.48 -17.72
N THR A 439 -18.93 -3.41 -18.41
CA THR A 439 -17.49 -3.59 -18.33
C THR A 439 -16.71 -2.60 -19.20
N GLU A 440 -17.36 -1.96 -20.17
CA GLU A 440 -16.72 -1.02 -21.09
C GLU A 440 -16.29 0.28 -20.40
N TYR A 441 -15.26 0.89 -20.97
CA TYR A 441 -14.79 2.20 -20.55
C TYR A 441 -15.44 3.28 -21.41
N LYS A 442 -15.85 4.39 -20.79
CA LYS A 442 -16.40 5.56 -21.48
C LYS A 442 -15.30 6.29 -22.24
N LEU A 443 -15.40 6.33 -23.56
CA LEU A 443 -14.48 7.06 -24.43
C LEU A 443 -14.84 8.54 -24.49
N GLY A 444 -13.84 9.43 -24.39
CA GLY A 444 -13.99 10.86 -24.64
C GLY A 444 -14.66 11.68 -23.53
N GLY A 445 -14.89 11.09 -22.35
CA GLY A 445 -15.44 11.79 -21.18
C GLY A 445 -14.96 11.17 -19.86
N PRO A 446 -15.37 11.74 -18.71
CA PRO A 446 -15.02 11.19 -17.40
C PRO A 446 -15.57 9.77 -17.23
N ASP A 447 -14.70 8.84 -16.85
CA ASP A 447 -15.04 7.47 -16.50
C ASP A 447 -14.59 7.18 -15.07
N ILE A 448 -15.50 6.63 -14.26
CA ILE A 448 -15.22 6.22 -12.88
C ILE A 448 -14.13 5.14 -12.82
N LYS A 449 -13.89 4.40 -13.90
CA LYS A 449 -12.84 3.37 -13.99
C LYS A 449 -11.45 3.97 -14.24
N HIS A 450 -11.35 5.21 -14.74
CA HIS A 450 -10.09 5.88 -15.09
C HIS A 450 -9.80 7.06 -14.15
N ASN A 451 -8.52 7.29 -13.83
CA ASN A 451 -8.05 8.46 -13.08
C ASN A 451 -8.76 8.69 -11.74
N ASN A 452 -9.21 7.61 -11.11
CA ASN A 452 -9.94 7.62 -9.86
C ASN A 452 -9.29 6.71 -8.80
N ALA A 453 -8.04 6.27 -9.04
CA ALA A 453 -7.28 5.42 -8.12
C ALA A 453 -7.28 5.95 -6.67
N LEU A 454 -6.94 7.23 -6.45
CA LEU A 454 -6.94 7.81 -5.11
C LEU A 454 -8.33 7.80 -4.45
N ALA A 455 -9.38 8.08 -5.22
CA ALA A 455 -10.74 8.10 -4.70
C ALA A 455 -11.20 6.69 -4.26
N VAL A 456 -10.78 5.66 -4.99
CA VAL A 456 -11.03 4.26 -4.62
C VAL A 456 -10.21 3.87 -3.41
N ALA A 457 -8.90 4.12 -3.42
CA ALA A 457 -8.03 3.81 -2.30
C ALA A 457 -8.50 4.49 -1.00
N ALA A 458 -8.99 5.73 -1.07
CA ALA A 458 -9.52 6.46 0.08
C ALA A 458 -10.92 5.97 0.54
N ARG A 459 -11.68 5.25 -0.30
CA ARG A 459 -12.93 4.59 0.10
C ARG A 459 -12.70 3.18 0.63
N ALA A 460 -11.62 2.54 0.18
CA ALA A 460 -11.21 1.22 0.63
C ALA A 460 -10.51 1.26 2.01
N ALA A 461 -9.81 2.36 2.31
CA ALA A 461 -9.27 2.70 3.64
C ALA A 461 -10.36 3.29 4.54
#